data_AF-A0A5B1MBK1-F1
#
_entry.id   AF-A0A5B1MBK1-F1
#
_cell.length_a   1.000
_cell.length_b   1.000
_cell.length_c   1.000
_cell.angle_alpha   90.00
_cell.angle_beta   90.00
_cell.angle_gamma   90.00
#
_symmetry.space_group_name_H-M   'P 1'
#
loop_
_entity.id
_entity.type
_entity.pdbx_description
1 polymer ?
#
loop_
_entity_poly.entity_id
_entity_poly.type
_entity_poly.pdbx_seq_one_letter_code
_entity_poly.pdbx_strand_id
1 'polypeptide(L)'
;MPLQDPAGAAVELERCVRQLGLSGALVNDCIHRPGGHCLDAPEYDEVWAALEALGVALYLHPGAPPADRWHALDGRRELYGPTGSWGAAVSGHALRILFAGVFRPPSLRPP
;
A
#
# COMPACT_ATOMS: atom_id res chain seq x y z
N MET A 1 0.49 2.77 10.28
CA MET A 1 -0.86 3.38 10.31
C MET A 1 -1.92 2.29 10.33
N PRO A 2 -3.08 2.50 10.98
CA PRO A 2 -4.17 1.53 11.10
C PRO A 2 -5.02 1.47 9.82
N LEU A 3 -4.47 0.98 8.71
CA LEU A 3 -5.17 0.93 7.41
C LEU A 3 -6.44 0.06 7.37
N GLN A 4 -6.73 -0.68 8.44
CA GLN A 4 -8.02 -1.35 8.62
C GLN A 4 -9.18 -0.36 8.86
N ASP A 5 -8.84 0.90 9.16
CA ASP A 5 -9.72 2.05 9.31
C ASP A 5 -9.08 3.22 8.54
N PRO A 6 -9.36 3.39 7.23
CA PRO A 6 -8.66 4.37 6.41
C PRO A 6 -8.87 5.82 6.90
N ALA A 7 -10.01 6.13 7.51
CA ALA A 7 -10.30 7.43 8.12
C ALA A 7 -9.42 7.66 9.35
N GLY A 8 -9.35 6.67 10.25
CA GLY A 8 -8.42 6.70 11.38
C GLY A 8 -6.96 6.76 10.94
N ALA A 9 -6.61 6.12 9.83
CA ALA A 9 -5.28 6.17 9.24
C ALA A 9 -4.92 7.60 8.77
N ALA A 10 -5.83 8.29 8.08
CA ALA A 10 -5.61 9.68 7.65
C ALA A 10 -5.40 10.63 8.85
N VAL A 11 -6.19 10.48 9.92
CA VAL A 11 -6.03 11.25 11.17
C VAL A 11 -4.67 10.97 11.82
N GLU A 12 -4.25 9.70 11.89
CA GLU A 12 -2.97 9.34 12.50
C GLU A 12 -1.77 9.82 11.66
N LEU A 13 -1.90 9.82 10.33
CA LEU A 13 -0.89 10.38 9.44
C LEU A 13 -0.71 11.88 9.70
N GLU A 14 -1.81 12.64 9.78
CA GLU A 14 -1.76 14.06 10.08
C GLU A 14 -1.08 14.32 11.43
N ARG A 15 -1.44 13.57 12.47
CA ARG A 15 -0.81 13.66 13.80
C ARG A 15 0.69 13.39 13.72
N CYS A 16 1.10 12.32 13.03
CA CYS A 16 2.49 11.92 12.84
C CYS A 16 3.32 13.01 12.13
N VAL A 17 2.79 13.61 11.07
CA VAL A 17 3.51 14.62 10.29
C VAL A 17 3.52 15.95 11.03
N ARG A 18 2.36 16.47 11.46
CA ARG A 18 2.24 17.83 12.01
C ARG A 18 2.74 17.95 13.44
N GLN A 19 2.54 16.92 14.28
CA GLN A 19 2.86 17.00 15.71
C GLN A 19 4.17 16.31 16.05
N LEU A 20 4.53 15.23 15.34
CA LEU A 20 5.75 14.45 15.62
C LEU A 20 6.88 14.72 14.64
N GLY A 21 6.65 15.49 13.57
CA GLY A 21 7.68 15.86 12.59
C GLY A 21 8.15 14.71 11.71
N LEU A 22 7.35 13.66 11.55
CA LEU A 22 7.68 12.56 10.64
C LEU A 22 7.52 12.98 9.17
N SER A 23 8.30 12.38 8.28
CA SER A 23 8.37 12.76 6.86
C SER A 23 7.37 12.05 5.94
N GLY A 24 6.47 11.23 6.49
CA GLY A 24 5.50 10.48 5.71
C GLY A 24 5.07 9.17 6.38
N ALA A 25 4.62 8.23 5.55
CA ALA A 25 4.14 6.91 5.98
C ALA A 25 5.00 5.78 5.43
N LEU A 26 5.04 4.66 6.15
CA LEU A 26 5.51 3.38 5.62
C LEU A 26 4.40 2.34 5.81
N VAL A 27 4.11 1.60 4.75
CA VAL A 27 3.09 0.55 4.73
C VAL A 27 3.67 -0.73 4.17
N ASN A 28 3.36 -1.85 4.82
CA ASN A 28 3.81 -3.19 4.42
C ASN A 28 2.75 -3.85 3.52
N ASP A 29 2.77 -3.51 2.23
CA ASP A 29 1.94 -4.12 1.17
C ASP A 29 0.43 -4.10 1.48
N CYS A 30 -0.36 -4.95 0.82
CA CYS A 30 -1.81 -5.02 0.99
C CYS A 30 -2.20 -5.48 2.41
N ILE A 31 -3.44 -5.20 2.81
CA ILE A 31 -3.97 -5.65 4.08
C ILE A 31 -4.39 -7.13 3.99
N HIS A 32 -3.62 -8.01 4.63
CA HIS A 32 -3.82 -9.46 4.55
C HIS A 32 -4.73 -9.98 5.68
N ARG A 33 -6.04 -9.75 5.55
CA ARG A 33 -7.10 -10.28 6.43
C ARG A 33 -8.38 -10.50 5.61
N PRO A 34 -9.39 -11.22 6.13
CA PRO A 34 -10.71 -11.24 5.48
C PRO A 34 -11.22 -9.82 5.23
N GLY A 35 -11.54 -9.52 3.98
CA GLY A 35 -11.96 -8.18 3.53
C GLY A 35 -10.85 -7.12 3.52
N GLY A 36 -9.57 -7.52 3.56
CA GLY A 36 -8.46 -6.60 3.37
C GLY A 36 -8.19 -6.34 1.88
N HIS A 37 -7.71 -5.14 1.58
CA HIS A 37 -7.52 -4.66 0.21
C HIS A 37 -6.09 -4.13 -0.01
N CYS A 38 -5.73 -4.01 -1.29
CA CYS A 38 -4.53 -3.27 -1.71
C CYS A 38 -4.86 -1.78 -1.79
N LEU A 39 -3.84 -0.94 -1.72
CA LEU A 39 -3.97 0.53 -1.62
C LEU A 39 -4.52 1.20 -2.88
N ASP A 40 -4.83 0.44 -3.92
CA ASP A 40 -5.57 0.91 -5.10
C ASP A 40 -7.09 0.90 -4.90
N ALA A 41 -7.60 0.28 -3.83
CA ALA A 41 -9.04 0.27 -3.55
C ALA A 41 -9.57 1.67 -3.18
N PRO A 42 -10.82 2.02 -3.57
CA PRO A 42 -11.38 3.36 -3.35
C PRO A 42 -11.46 3.79 -1.88
N GLU A 43 -11.57 2.85 -0.95
CA GLU A 43 -11.57 3.14 0.50
C GLU A 43 -10.29 3.84 0.97
N TYR A 44 -9.17 3.70 0.26
CA TYR A 44 -7.92 4.36 0.60
C TYR A 44 -7.78 5.76 0.00
N ASP A 45 -8.76 6.26 -0.75
CA ASP A 45 -8.73 7.61 -1.34
C ASP A 45 -8.53 8.70 -0.27
N GLU A 46 -9.09 8.53 0.93
CA GLU A 46 -8.90 9.47 2.03
C GLU A 46 -7.47 9.48 2.57
N VAL A 47 -6.78 8.35 2.54
CA VAL A 47 -5.35 8.24 2.91
C VAL A 47 -4.48 8.92 1.85
N TRP A 48 -4.78 8.70 0.57
CA TRP A 48 -4.08 9.36 -0.53
C TRP A 48 -4.27 10.87 -0.51
N ALA A 49 -5.49 11.35 -0.27
CA ALA A 49 -5.79 12.76 -0.11
C ALA A 49 -5.05 13.38 1.08
N ALA A 50 -4.92 12.65 2.20
CA ALA A 50 -4.16 13.11 3.36
C ALA A 50 -2.66 13.23 3.05
N LEU A 51 -2.06 12.24 2.36
CA LEU A 51 -0.66 12.29 1.91
C LEU A 51 -0.42 13.51 1.01
N GLU A 52 -1.31 13.74 0.04
CA GLU A 52 -1.24 14.90 -0.87
C GLU A 52 -1.36 16.22 -0.12
N ALA A 53 -2.36 16.37 0.75
CA ALA A 53 -2.59 17.58 1.53
C ALA A 53 -1.44 17.91 2.49
N LEU A 54 -0.75 16.89 3.01
CA LEU A 54 0.42 17.05 3.87
C LEU A 54 1.72 17.23 3.07
N GLY A 55 1.71 16.94 1.77
CA GLY A 55 2.91 17.02 0.92
C GLY A 55 3.98 16.00 1.30
N VAL A 56 3.59 14.81 1.74
CA VAL A 56 4.51 13.75 2.21
C VAL A 56 4.39 12.47 1.39
N ALA A 57 5.44 11.66 1.39
CA ALA A 57 5.48 10.41 0.64
C ALA A 57 4.95 9.21 1.45
N LEU A 58 4.46 8.21 0.74
CA LEU A 58 4.24 6.86 1.25
C LEU A 58 5.34 5.93 0.74
N TYR A 59 6.06 5.31 1.66
CA TYR A 59 6.96 4.20 1.38
C TYR A 59 6.16 2.90 1.36
N LEU A 60 6.10 2.25 0.19
CA LEU A 60 5.50 0.93 0.05
C LEU A 60 6.57 -0.14 0.26
N HIS A 61 6.58 -0.75 1.43
CA HIS A 61 7.49 -1.83 1.81
C HIS A 61 6.84 -3.19 1.47
N PRO A 62 7.63 -4.20 1.07
CA PRO A 62 7.12 -5.57 0.95
C PRO A 62 6.44 -6.05 2.25
N GLY A 63 5.35 -6.78 2.11
CA GLY A 63 4.51 -7.15 3.24
C GLY A 63 4.37 -8.65 3.43
N ALA A 64 3.24 -9.04 4.00
CA ALA A 64 2.93 -10.43 4.32
C ALA A 64 3.06 -11.34 3.09
N PRO A 65 3.32 -12.64 3.29
CA PRO A 65 3.38 -13.62 2.20
C PRO A 65 2.16 -13.49 1.28
N PRO A 66 2.32 -13.74 -0.03
CA PRO A 66 1.19 -13.70 -0.95
C PRO A 66 0.07 -14.59 -0.43
N ALA A 67 -1.17 -14.07 -0.44
CA ALA A 67 -2.34 -14.86 -0.04
C ALA A 67 -2.52 -16.11 -0.91
N ASP A 68 -2.05 -16.05 -2.16
CA ASP A 68 -2.11 -17.13 -3.14
C ASP A 68 -0.80 -17.91 -3.25
N ARG A 69 -0.90 -19.20 -3.57
CA ARG A 69 0.27 -20.03 -3.87
C ARG A 69 0.89 -19.64 -5.20
N TRP A 70 2.14 -19.19 -5.16
CA TRP A 70 2.90 -18.89 -6.38
C TRP A 70 3.65 -20.13 -6.88
N HIS A 71 3.29 -20.62 -8.06
CA HIS A 71 3.98 -21.76 -8.69
C HIS A 71 5.48 -21.54 -8.87
N ALA A 72 5.92 -20.29 -9.08
CA ALA A 72 7.33 -19.94 -9.19
C ALA A 72 8.14 -20.23 -7.90
N LEU A 73 7.48 -20.39 -6.75
CA LEU A 73 8.13 -20.70 -5.47
C LEU A 73 8.13 -22.20 -5.14
N ASP A 74 7.47 -23.05 -5.95
CA ASP A 74 7.31 -24.48 -5.67
C ASP A 74 8.69 -25.18 -5.61
N GLY A 75 9.03 -25.70 -4.42
CA GLY A 75 10.31 -26.38 -4.16
C GLY A 75 11.53 -25.45 -4.08
N ARG A 76 11.34 -24.12 -4.12
CA ARG A 76 12.41 -23.11 -4.19
C ARG A 76 12.28 -22.08 -3.06
N ARG A 77 12.51 -22.53 -1.82
CA ARG A 77 12.38 -21.68 -0.62
C ARG A 77 13.29 -20.46 -0.64
N GLU A 78 14.41 -20.55 -1.36
CA GLU A 78 15.39 -19.49 -1.54
C GLU A 78 14.86 -18.31 -2.37
N LEU A 79 13.74 -18.47 -3.07
CA LEU A 79 13.05 -17.37 -3.77
C LEU A 79 12.03 -16.66 -2.86
N TYR A 80 11.74 -17.21 -1.68
CA TYR A 80 10.90 -16.55 -0.69
C TYR A 80 11.71 -15.48 0.06
N GLY A 81 11.15 -14.27 0.12
CA GLY A 81 11.75 -13.14 0.82
C GLY A 81 12.47 -12.16 -0.12
N PRO A 82 13.55 -11.51 0.35
CA PRO A 82 14.21 -10.41 -0.36
C PRO A 82 14.88 -10.83 -1.68
N THR A 83 15.15 -12.12 -1.86
CA THR A 83 15.76 -12.70 -3.07
C THR A 83 14.81 -12.79 -4.26
N GLY A 84 13.49 -12.72 -4.03
CA GLY A 84 12.50 -12.86 -5.11
C GLY A 84 11.11 -12.34 -4.72
N SER A 85 10.39 -13.08 -3.87
CA SER A 85 8.95 -12.89 -3.67
C SER A 85 8.57 -11.49 -3.18
N TRP A 86 9.40 -10.86 -2.35
CA TRP A 86 9.16 -9.50 -1.84
C TRP A 86 9.16 -8.46 -2.96
N GLY A 87 10.16 -8.52 -3.84
CA GLY A 87 10.27 -7.60 -4.98
C GLY A 87 9.10 -7.77 -5.95
N ALA A 88 8.73 -9.01 -6.26
CA ALA A 88 7.60 -9.30 -7.13
C ALA A 88 6.25 -8.85 -6.53
N ALA A 89 6.02 -9.07 -5.23
CA ALA A 89 4.77 -8.70 -4.57
C ALA A 89 4.58 -7.18 -4.53
N VAL A 90 5.60 -6.46 -4.04
CA VAL A 90 5.54 -5.00 -3.93
C VAL A 90 5.47 -4.32 -5.31
N SER A 91 6.14 -4.89 -6.32
CA SER A 91 6.06 -4.39 -7.70
C SER A 91 4.65 -4.57 -8.27
N GLY A 92 4.02 -5.73 -8.01
CA GLY A 92 2.63 -5.97 -8.39
C GLY A 92 1.67 -4.96 -7.75
N HIS A 93 1.81 -4.71 -6.44
CA HIS A 93 1.00 -3.72 -5.74
C HIS A 93 1.23 -2.29 -6.26
N ALA A 94 2.48 -1.88 -6.48
CA ALA A 94 2.78 -0.58 -7.07
C ALA A 94 2.14 -0.41 -8.46
N LEU A 95 2.17 -1.44 -9.30
CA LEU A 95 1.51 -1.44 -10.61
C LEU A 95 -0.02 -1.35 -10.48
N ARG A 96 -0.63 -1.99 -9.48
CA ARG A 96 -2.07 -1.81 -9.20
C ARG A 96 -2.43 -0.36 -8.92
N ILE A 97 -1.66 0.32 -8.04
CA ILE A 97 -1.87 1.74 -7.71
C ILE A 97 -1.79 2.61 -8.98
N LEU A 98 -0.76 2.38 -9.81
CA LEU A 98 -0.57 3.12 -11.05
C LEU A 98 -1.70 2.87 -12.05
N PHE A 99 -2.08 1.61 -12.26
CA PHE A 99 -3.09 1.24 -13.26
C PHE A 99 -4.51 1.53 -12.81
N ALA A 100 -4.79 1.58 -11.51
CA ALA A 100 -6.06 2.09 -10.98
C ALA A 100 -6.18 3.62 -11.09
N GLY A 101 -5.11 4.32 -11.49
CA GLY A 101 -5.12 5.76 -11.67
C GLY A 101 -5.24 6.52 -10.34
N VAL A 102 -4.72 5.99 -9.24
CA VAL A 102 -4.76 6.62 -7.91
C VAL A 102 -4.26 8.08 -7.95
N PHE A 103 -3.16 8.31 -8.70
CA PHE A 103 -2.55 9.64 -8.86
C PHE A 103 -3.23 10.53 -9.92
N ARG A 104 -4.33 10.08 -10.53
CA ARG A 104 -5.11 10.87 -11.48
C ARG A 104 -6.26 11.55 -10.74
N PRO A 105 -6.76 12.68 -11.27
CA PRO A 105 -8.04 13.21 -10.86
C PRO A 105 -9.13 12.11 -10.92
N PRO A 106 -10.09 12.07 -9.98
CA PRO A 106 -11.11 11.03 -9.94
C PRO A 106 -11.88 10.87 -11.27
N SER A 107 -12.07 11.96 -12.02
CA SER A 107 -12.73 11.97 -13.34
C SER A 107 -11.96 11.28 -14.46
N LEU A 108 -10.68 10.96 -14.27
CA LEU A 108 -9.79 10.34 -15.26
C LEU A 108 -9.31 8.93 -14.84
N ARG A 109 -9.92 8.37 -13.80
CA ARG A 109 -9.63 7.00 -13.36
C ARG A 109 -10.26 6.00 -14.34
N PRO A 110 -9.57 4.88 -14.62
CA PRO A 110 -10.15 3.80 -15.41
C PRO A 110 -11.36 3.19 -14.70
N PRO A 111 -12.28 2.55 -15.45
CA PRO A 111 -13.44 1.87 -14.89
C PRO A 111 -13.06 0.69 -13.98
#